data_AF-A0A5N5ZDI6-F1
#
_entry.id   AF-A0A5N5ZDI6-F1
#
_cell.length_a   1.000
_cell.length_b   1.000
_cell.length_c   1.000
_cell.angle_alpha   90.00
_cell.angle_beta   90.00
_cell.angle_gamma   90.00
#
_symmetry.space_group_name_H-M   'P 1'
#
loop_
_entity.id
_entity.type
_entity.pdbx_description
1 polymer ?
#
loop_
_entity_poly.entity_id
_entity_poly.type
_entity_poly.pdbx_seq_one_letter_code
_entity_poly.pdbx_strand_id
1 'polypeptide(L)'
;MDFYERILAAKALQKLSWADIGSKINMKEAAMRVAVKRKSLSELEIKELEKYFLSENKYDVDSTEEKIENQFIIVANKKIPLKEFALAAAVNVELLKKEPVFYNTLIVESLKIMERASTNDGKFVDPKKLSELTKD
;
A
#
# COMPACT_ATOMS: atom_id res chain seq x y z
N MET A 1 -8.24 -1.24 8.13
CA MET A 1 -8.74 -1.41 6.75
C MET A 1 -9.91 -2.37 6.82
N ASP A 2 -11.07 -1.99 6.32
CA ASP A 2 -12.25 -2.87 6.33
C ASP A 2 -12.14 -3.99 5.27
N PHE A 3 -12.96 -5.04 5.37
CA PHE A 3 -12.93 -6.17 4.45
C PHE A 3 -13.22 -5.78 2.98
N TYR A 4 -14.15 -4.86 2.74
CA TYR A 4 -14.48 -4.36 1.41
C TYR A 4 -13.35 -3.51 0.82
N GLU A 5 -12.64 -2.73 1.65
CA GLU A 5 -11.41 -2.05 1.25
C GLU A 5 -10.31 -3.04 0.85
N ARG A 6 -10.18 -4.15 1.60
CA ARG A 6 -9.26 -5.24 1.26
C ARG A 6 -9.63 -5.93 -0.06
N ILE A 7 -10.92 -6.17 -0.32
CA ILE A 7 -11.39 -6.72 -1.61
C ILE A 7 -11.08 -5.77 -2.76
N LEU A 8 -11.34 -4.47 -2.59
CA LEU A 8 -11.06 -3.47 -3.62
C LEU A 8 -9.57 -3.38 -3.92
N ALA A 9 -8.73 -3.43 -2.88
CA ALA A 9 -7.29 -3.52 -3.02
C ALA A 9 -6.89 -4.80 -3.75
N ALA A 10 -7.32 -5.98 -3.28
CA ALA A 10 -6.98 -7.26 -3.91
C ALA A 10 -7.43 -7.33 -5.39
N LYS A 11 -8.64 -6.87 -5.68
CA LYS A 11 -9.18 -6.76 -7.04
C LYS A 11 -8.29 -5.89 -7.92
N ALA A 12 -7.89 -4.72 -7.43
CA ALA A 12 -6.96 -3.87 -8.13
C ALA A 12 -5.66 -4.65 -8.34
N LEU A 13 -4.98 -5.03 -7.26
CA LEU A 13 -3.66 -5.67 -7.23
C LEU A 13 -3.50 -6.89 -8.14
N GLN A 14 -4.52 -7.73 -8.21
CA GLN A 14 -4.46 -8.98 -8.97
C GLN A 14 -5.18 -8.86 -10.32
N LYS A 15 -5.66 -7.67 -10.67
CA LYS A 15 -6.45 -7.40 -11.90
C LYS A 15 -7.67 -8.32 -12.03
N LEU A 16 -8.27 -8.71 -10.90
CA LEU A 16 -9.45 -9.56 -10.90
C LEU A 16 -10.67 -8.80 -11.43
N SER A 17 -11.51 -9.48 -12.19
CA SER A 17 -12.84 -9.01 -12.52
C SER A 17 -13.79 -9.24 -11.34
N TRP A 18 -14.92 -8.54 -11.34
CA TRP A 18 -15.98 -8.80 -10.37
C TRP A 18 -16.60 -10.20 -10.57
N ALA A 19 -16.47 -10.77 -11.77
CA ALA A 19 -16.91 -12.13 -12.06
C ALA A 19 -15.98 -13.15 -11.41
N ASP A 20 -14.66 -12.92 -11.43
CA ASP A 20 -13.68 -13.81 -10.80
C ASP A 20 -13.89 -13.90 -9.29
N ILE A 21 -14.14 -12.75 -8.65
CA ILE A 21 -14.41 -12.69 -7.21
C ILE A 21 -15.77 -13.29 -6.90
N GLY A 22 -16.81 -12.89 -7.65
CA GLY A 22 -18.17 -13.39 -7.48
C GLY A 22 -18.27 -14.90 -7.67
N SER A 23 -17.46 -15.50 -8.55
CA SER A 23 -17.44 -16.94 -8.80
C SER A 23 -17.16 -17.78 -7.54
N LYS A 24 -16.40 -17.23 -6.58
CA LYS A 24 -16.05 -17.92 -5.33
C LYS A 24 -17.21 -18.03 -4.35
N ILE A 25 -18.21 -17.18 -4.50
CA ILE A 25 -19.45 -17.17 -3.69
C ILE A 25 -20.70 -17.35 -4.57
N ASN A 26 -20.52 -17.92 -5.78
CA ASN A 26 -21.58 -18.14 -6.77
C ASN A 26 -22.43 -16.89 -7.10
N MET A 27 -21.79 -15.72 -7.10
CA MET A 27 -22.43 -14.43 -7.33
C MET A 27 -22.08 -13.88 -8.72
N LYS A 28 -23.09 -13.38 -9.45
CA LYS A 28 -22.89 -12.73 -10.75
C LYS A 28 -22.15 -11.40 -10.60
N GLU A 29 -21.40 -11.02 -11.63
CA GLU A 29 -20.58 -9.80 -11.65
C GLU A 29 -21.32 -8.54 -11.16
N ALA A 30 -22.50 -8.30 -11.74
CA ALA A 30 -23.31 -7.12 -11.40
C ALA A 30 -23.75 -7.13 -9.93
N ALA A 31 -24.12 -8.31 -9.41
CA ALA A 31 -24.51 -8.48 -8.02
C ALA A 31 -23.31 -8.26 -7.08
N MET A 32 -22.13 -8.81 -7.42
CA MET A 32 -20.90 -8.63 -6.65
C MET A 32 -20.51 -7.15 -6.55
N ARG A 33 -20.57 -6.45 -7.68
CA ARG A 33 -20.29 -5.01 -7.74
C ARG A 33 -21.23 -4.20 -6.83
N VAL A 34 -22.52 -4.54 -6.84
CA VAL A 34 -23.52 -3.88 -6.00
C VAL A 34 -23.31 -4.23 -4.52
N ALA A 35 -23.04 -5.49 -4.21
CA ALA A 35 -22.82 -5.97 -2.85
C ALA A 35 -21.61 -5.31 -2.19
N VAL A 36 -20.50 -5.18 -2.92
CA VAL A 36 -19.30 -4.48 -2.43
C VAL A 36 -19.56 -2.99 -2.28
N LYS A 37 -20.24 -2.35 -3.25
CA LYS A 37 -20.58 -0.91 -3.17
C LYS A 37 -21.49 -0.59 -1.99
N ARG A 38 -22.44 -1.49 -1.66
CA ARG A 38 -23.41 -1.34 -0.57
C ARG A 38 -22.91 -1.92 0.75
N LYS A 39 -21.73 -2.55 0.77
CA LYS A 39 -21.18 -3.29 1.92
C LYS A 39 -22.19 -4.30 2.51
N SER A 40 -22.82 -5.08 1.63
CA SER A 40 -23.97 -5.93 1.98
C SER A 40 -23.73 -7.44 1.83
N LEU A 41 -22.47 -7.89 1.87
CA LEU A 41 -22.16 -9.31 1.91
C LEU A 41 -22.45 -9.87 3.31
N SER A 42 -22.95 -11.10 3.36
CA SER A 42 -23.14 -11.87 4.58
C SER A 42 -21.80 -12.31 5.18
N GLU A 43 -21.78 -12.63 6.48
CA GLU A 43 -20.56 -13.11 7.15
C GLU A 43 -20.00 -14.41 6.54
N LEU A 44 -20.85 -15.27 5.99
CA LEU A 44 -20.44 -16.51 5.33
C LEU A 44 -19.70 -16.22 4.03
N GLU A 45 -20.24 -15.32 3.19
CA GLU A 45 -19.61 -14.89 1.93
C GLU A 45 -18.27 -14.18 2.21
N ILE A 46 -18.22 -13.36 3.27
CA ILE A 46 -16.98 -12.71 3.72
C ILE A 46 -15.93 -13.77 4.07
N LYS A 47 -16.26 -14.78 4.88
CA LYS A 47 -15.33 -15.83 5.29
C LYS A 47 -14.81 -16.67 4.12
N GLU A 48 -15.66 -16.99 3.14
CA GLU A 48 -15.22 -17.71 1.94
C GLU A 48 -14.22 -16.91 1.12
N LEU A 49 -14.49 -15.62 0.93
CA LEU A 49 -13.59 -14.72 0.22
C LEU A 49 -12.30 -14.48 1.01
N GLU A 50 -12.35 -14.34 2.34
CA GLU A 50 -11.15 -14.21 3.16
C GLU A 50 -10.24 -15.43 3.06
N LYS A 51 -10.80 -16.64 3.07
CA LYS A 51 -10.02 -17.87 2.85
C LYS A 51 -9.33 -17.82 1.50
N TYR A 52 -10.04 -17.46 0.44
CA TYR A 52 -9.48 -17.33 -0.91
C TYR A 52 -8.31 -16.34 -0.95
N PHE A 53 -8.46 -15.16 -0.34
CA PHE A 53 -7.42 -14.14 -0.35
C PHE A 53 -6.23 -14.44 0.59
N LEU A 54 -6.43 -15.21 1.67
CA LEU A 54 -5.39 -15.59 2.64
C LEU A 54 -4.63 -16.88 2.26
N SER A 55 -5.28 -17.85 1.62
CA SER A 55 -4.65 -19.14 1.29
C SER A 55 -3.82 -19.11 0.01
N GLU A 56 -4.11 -18.21 -0.94
CA GLU A 56 -3.38 -18.12 -2.21
C GLU A 56 -2.26 -17.05 -2.23
N ASN A 57 -2.06 -16.28 -1.15
CA ASN A 57 -0.99 -15.29 -1.08
C ASN A 57 -0.10 -15.51 0.15
N LYS A 58 1.06 -16.15 -0.05
CA LYS A 58 2.17 -16.22 0.93
C LYS A 58 2.58 -14.81 1.37
N TYR A 59 2.03 -14.34 2.49
CA TYR A 59 2.59 -13.26 3.28
C TYR A 59 3.30 -13.92 4.46
N ASP A 60 4.62 -14.07 4.33
CA ASP A 60 5.48 -14.57 5.40
C ASP A 60 6.23 -13.37 6.01
N VAL A 61 6.05 -13.15 7.31
CA VAL A 61 6.45 -11.95 8.03
C VAL A 61 7.41 -12.39 9.14
N ASP A 62 8.67 -12.74 8.85
CA ASP A 62 9.59 -13.07 9.97
C ASP A 62 11.12 -12.86 9.86
N SER A 63 11.77 -12.64 8.71
CA SER A 63 13.27 -12.51 8.72
C SER A 63 13.79 -11.07 8.88
N THR A 64 13.78 -10.52 10.08
CA THR A 64 14.04 -9.09 10.39
C THR A 64 15.51 -8.76 10.69
N GLU A 65 16.38 -8.74 9.67
CA GLU A 65 17.68 -8.01 9.77
C GLU A 65 18.28 -7.66 8.38
N GLU A 66 17.82 -8.29 7.30
CA GLU A 66 18.13 -7.92 5.89
C GLU A 66 17.05 -6.99 5.26
N LYS A 67 16.14 -6.46 6.09
CA LYS A 67 14.78 -6.02 5.69
C LYS A 67 14.62 -4.58 5.17
N ILE A 68 15.68 -3.80 5.00
CA ILE A 68 15.52 -2.44 4.43
C ILE A 68 15.51 -2.47 2.89
N GLU A 69 16.16 -3.44 2.25
CA GLU A 69 16.26 -3.44 0.78
C GLU A 69 15.06 -4.08 0.05
N ASN A 70 14.28 -4.91 0.73
CA ASN A 70 13.14 -5.62 0.12
C ASN A 70 11.77 -5.18 0.66
N GLN A 71 11.63 -3.90 1.00
CA GLN A 71 10.29 -3.34 1.21
C GLN A 71 9.70 -3.02 -0.15
N PHE A 72 8.59 -3.65 -0.50
CA PHE A 72 7.87 -3.39 -1.74
C PHE A 72 6.63 -2.57 -1.43
N ILE A 73 6.45 -1.49 -2.18
CA ILE A 73 5.15 -0.83 -2.23
C ILE A 73 4.42 -1.33 -3.46
N ILE A 74 3.09 -1.31 -3.41
CA ILE A 74 2.30 -1.73 -4.56
C ILE A 74 1.72 -0.51 -5.25
N VAL A 75 2.25 -0.22 -6.44
CA VAL A 75 1.80 0.87 -7.31
C VAL A 75 1.22 0.23 -8.56
N ALA A 76 -0.05 0.52 -8.87
CA ALA A 76 -0.71 0.02 -10.08
C ALA A 76 -0.47 -1.49 -10.32
N ASN A 77 -0.58 -2.29 -9.25
CA ASN A 77 -0.44 -3.76 -9.27
C ASN A 77 0.96 -4.28 -9.53
N LYS A 78 1.97 -3.41 -9.49
CA LYS A 78 3.37 -3.80 -9.55
C LYS A 78 3.96 -3.65 -8.16
N LYS A 79 4.61 -4.71 -7.68
CA LYS A 79 5.51 -4.62 -6.54
C LYS A 79 6.75 -3.87 -7.03
N ILE A 80 6.95 -2.67 -6.54
CA ILE A 80 8.13 -1.86 -6.85
C ILE A 80 8.96 -1.79 -5.56
N PRO A 81 10.27 -2.07 -5.63
CA PRO A 81 11.15 -1.84 -4.50
C PRO A 81 10.98 -0.41 -3.98
N LEU A 82 10.85 -0.23 -2.68
CA LEU A 82 10.65 1.08 -2.05
C LEU A 82 11.76 2.06 -2.46
N LYS A 83 12.98 1.55 -2.62
CA LYS A 83 14.13 2.30 -3.14
C LYS A 83 13.88 2.84 -4.55
N GLU A 84 13.38 2.02 -5.47
CA GLU A 84 13.07 2.44 -6.84
C GLU A 84 11.94 3.45 -6.87
N PHE A 85 10.90 3.25 -6.06
CA PHE A 85 9.82 4.22 -5.95
C PHE A 85 10.30 5.56 -5.38
N ALA A 86 11.10 5.53 -4.31
CA ALA A 86 11.65 6.74 -3.70
C ALA A 86 12.52 7.52 -4.69
N LEU A 87 13.35 6.83 -5.48
CA LEU A 87 14.14 7.44 -6.55
C LEU A 87 13.25 8.03 -7.65
N ALA A 88 12.22 7.30 -8.10
CA ALA A 88 11.28 7.81 -9.10
C ALA A 88 10.50 9.04 -8.60
N ALA A 89 10.06 9.04 -7.35
CA ALA A 89 9.39 10.18 -6.73
C ALA A 89 10.33 11.40 -6.62
N ALA A 90 11.59 11.18 -6.26
CA ALA A 90 12.61 12.23 -6.18
C ALA A 90 12.88 12.87 -7.56
N VAL A 91 13.03 12.06 -8.61
CA VAL A 91 13.29 12.56 -9.98
C VAL A 91 12.10 13.34 -10.55
N ASN A 92 10.88 13.03 -10.09
CA ASN A 92 9.64 13.68 -10.56
C ASN A 92 9.09 14.73 -9.58
N VAL A 93 9.89 15.20 -8.62
CA VAL A 93 9.42 16.08 -7.54
C VAL A 93 8.77 17.37 -8.06
N GLU A 94 9.27 17.97 -9.14
CA GLU A 94 8.71 19.19 -9.73
C GLU A 94 7.34 18.98 -10.37
N LEU A 95 7.06 17.78 -10.88
CA LEU A 95 5.73 17.42 -11.35
C LEU A 95 4.78 17.20 -10.17
N LEU A 96 5.27 16.54 -9.11
CA LEU A 96 4.48 16.29 -7.90
C LEU A 96 4.09 17.58 -7.18
N LYS A 97 4.97 18.59 -7.15
CA LYS A 97 4.67 19.93 -6.60
C LYS A 97 3.46 20.60 -7.24
N LYS A 98 3.12 20.25 -8.49
CA LYS A 98 1.93 20.77 -9.20
C LYS A 98 0.63 20.14 -8.69
N GLU A 99 0.71 19.05 -7.93
CA GLU A 99 -0.41 18.43 -7.21
C GLU A 99 -0.25 18.61 -5.68
N PRO A 100 -0.58 19.80 -5.14
CA PRO A 100 -0.17 20.22 -3.81
C PRO A 100 -0.71 19.35 -2.68
N VAL A 101 -1.93 18.82 -2.80
CA VAL A 101 -2.52 17.93 -1.79
C VAL A 101 -1.70 16.65 -1.66
N PHE A 102 -1.38 16.01 -2.79
CA PHE A 102 -0.62 14.77 -2.83
C PHE A 102 0.82 14.98 -2.35
N TYR A 103 1.46 16.04 -2.83
CA TYR A 103 2.82 16.41 -2.44
C TYR A 103 2.95 16.67 -0.93
N ASN A 104 2.01 17.42 -0.36
CA ASN A 104 2.02 17.71 1.07
C ASN A 104 1.81 16.46 1.91
N THR A 105 0.91 15.55 1.50
CA THR A 105 0.74 14.25 2.16
C THR A 105 2.04 13.45 2.13
N LEU A 106 2.73 13.41 0.98
CA LEU A 106 4.00 12.70 0.83
C LEU A 106 5.08 13.27 1.75
N ILE A 107 5.17 14.60 1.88
CA ILE A 107 6.09 15.26 2.81
C ILE A 107 5.77 14.91 4.27
N VAL A 108 4.50 15.02 4.68
CA VAL A 108 4.08 14.76 6.06
C VAL A 108 4.38 13.32 6.48
N GLU A 109 4.08 12.35 5.63
CA GLU A 109 4.40 10.94 5.89
C GLU A 109 5.91 10.69 5.92
N SER A 110 6.68 11.33 5.02
CA SER A 110 8.14 11.24 5.02
C SER A 110 8.74 11.78 6.33
N LEU A 111 8.25 12.92 6.83
CA LEU A 111 8.70 13.50 8.10
C LEU A 111 8.42 12.58 9.29
N LYS A 112 7.22 11.98 9.37
CA LYS A 112 6.87 11.01 10.42
C LYS A 112 7.77 9.78 10.41
N ILE A 113 8.19 9.33 9.23
CA ILE A 113 9.12 8.21 9.09
C ILE A 113 10.51 8.62 9.59
N MET A 114 10.99 9.81 9.20
CA MET A 114 12.29 10.32 9.63
C MET A 114 12.38 10.50 11.15
N GLU A 115 11.34 11.02 11.79
CA GLU A 115 11.27 11.16 13.26
C GLU A 115 11.40 9.81 14.00
N ARG A 116 11.03 8.70 13.36
CA ARG A 116 11.11 7.35 13.91
C ARG A 116 12.40 6.63 13.52
N ALA A 117 13.11 7.14 12.52
CA ALA A 117 14.36 6.56 12.06
C ALA A 117 15.50 6.92 13.03
N SER A 118 16.31 5.92 13.37
CA SER A 118 17.55 6.12 14.11
C SER A 118 18.76 5.92 13.18
N THR A 119 19.79 6.71 13.42
CA THR A 119 21.13 6.51 12.86
C THR A 119 21.77 5.27 13.46
N ASN A 120 22.84 4.76 12.83
CA ASN A 120 23.63 3.62 13.36
C ASN A 120 24.15 3.87 14.78
N ASP A 121 24.25 5.13 15.18
CA ASP A 121 24.70 5.58 16.50
C ASP A 121 23.55 5.64 17.53
N GLY A 122 22.35 5.16 17.17
CA GLY A 122 21.14 5.16 18.02
C GLY A 122 20.46 6.52 18.16
N LYS A 123 21.01 7.59 17.56
CA LYS A 123 20.40 8.92 17.58
C LYS A 123 19.28 9.02 16.56
N PHE A 124 18.14 9.57 16.97
CA PHE A 124 17.03 9.86 16.05
C PHE A 124 17.44 10.87 14.98
N VAL A 125 16.92 10.67 13.78
CA VAL A 125 17.13 11.58 12.65
C VAL A 125 16.28 12.83 12.90
N ASP A 126 16.92 13.98 13.08
CA ASP A 126 16.26 15.29 13.18
C ASP A 126 16.04 15.87 11.79
N PRO A 127 14.79 15.92 11.28
CA PRO A 127 14.52 16.37 9.92
C PRO A 127 14.87 17.85 9.71
N LYS A 128 14.80 18.68 10.77
CA LYS A 128 15.12 20.11 10.66
C LYS A 128 16.61 20.31 10.43
N LYS A 129 17.45 19.64 11.21
CA LYS A 129 18.91 19.68 11.02
C LYS A 129 19.34 19.17 9.65
N LEU A 130 18.65 18.14 9.14
CA LEU A 130 18.88 17.63 7.79
C LEU A 130 18.52 18.64 6.69
N SER A 131 17.45 19.41 6.89
CA SER A 131 17.05 20.47 5.96
C SER A 131 18.01 21.68 5.95
N GLU A 132 18.78 21.87 7.01
CA GLU A 132 19.78 22.95 7.11
C GLU A 132 21.08 22.55 6.40
N LEU A 133 21.43 21.26 6.40
CA LEU A 133 22.59 20.70 5.70
C LEU A 133 22.45 20.66 4.17
N THR A 134 21.23 20.81 3.64
CA THR A 134 20.94 20.75 2.20
C THR A 134 20.67 22.11 1.56
N LYS A 135 20.79 23.19 2.34
CA LYS A 135 20.75 24.57 1.84
C LYS A 135 22.14 25.01 1.40
N ASP A 136 22.58 24.52 0.24
CA ASP A 136 23.66 25.10 -0.56
C ASP A 136 23.07 25.82 -1.79
#